data_AF-A0A8S0FU78-F1
#
_entry.id   AF-A0A8S0FU78-F1
#
_cell.length_a   1.000
_cell.length_b   1.000
_cell.length_c   1.000
_cell.angle_alpha   90.00
_cell.angle_beta   90.00
_cell.angle_gamma   90.00
#
_symmetry.space_group_name_H-M   'P 1'
#
loop_
_entity.id
_entity.type
_entity.pdbx_description
1 polymer ?
#
loop_
_entity_poly.entity_id
_entity_poly.type
_entity_poly.pdbx_seq_one_letter_code
_entity_poly.pdbx_strand_id
1 'polypeptide(L)'
;MNQDGTLDVSGGGHGIDITGDSATVDNKGGMTVTDPDSIGILIDGDKAIVNNDGDNAISNGGTGTQVNGDEATVNNNGCCSPLMVRARPARKSRVITL
;
A
#
# COMPACT_ATOMS: atom_id res chain seq x y z
N MET A 1 10.70 7.51 -2.47
CA MET A 1 11.37 6.21 -2.21
C MET A 1 10.99 5.29 -3.35
N ASN A 2 11.94 4.58 -3.97
CA ASN A 2 11.64 3.70 -5.11
C ASN A 2 11.94 2.26 -4.68
N GLN A 3 10.93 1.40 -4.73
CA GLN A 3 11.07 -0.03 -4.47
C GLN A 3 10.81 -0.80 -5.77
N ASP A 4 11.81 -1.52 -6.23
CA ASP A 4 11.75 -2.37 -7.43
C ASP A 4 11.83 -3.87 -7.08
N GLY A 5 12.18 -4.23 -5.84
CA GLY A 5 12.32 -5.60 -5.38
C GLY A 5 10.99 -6.23 -4.97
N THR A 6 10.92 -7.57 -5.05
CA THR A 6 9.75 -8.32 -4.58
C THR A 6 9.65 -8.28 -3.06
N LEU A 7 8.43 -8.07 -2.56
CA LEU A 7 8.11 -8.17 -1.14
C LEU A 7 7.26 -9.42 -0.89
N ASP A 8 7.60 -10.17 0.16
CA ASP A 8 6.80 -11.26 0.70
C ASP A 8 6.52 -10.94 2.17
N VAL A 9 5.26 -10.64 2.47
CA VAL A 9 4.79 -10.14 3.76
C VAL A 9 3.76 -11.11 4.32
N SER A 10 4.06 -11.70 5.48
CA SER A 10 3.22 -12.70 6.15
C SER A 10 3.31 -12.59 7.67
N GLY A 11 2.50 -13.36 8.39
CA GLY A 11 2.57 -13.45 9.86
C GLY A 11 2.29 -12.16 10.63
N GLY A 12 1.50 -11.23 10.05
CA GLY A 12 1.19 -9.94 10.66
C GLY A 12 2.28 -8.87 10.49
N GLY A 13 3.25 -9.12 9.60
CA GLY A 13 4.35 -8.19 9.33
C GLY A 13 3.97 -7.01 8.44
N HIS A 14 4.85 -6.01 8.40
CA HIS A 14 4.78 -4.91 7.43
C HIS A 14 5.91 -5.05 6.39
N GLY A 15 5.61 -4.74 5.12
CA GLY A 15 6.63 -4.70 4.07
C GLY A 15 7.36 -3.35 4.02
N ILE A 16 6.62 -2.29 3.70
CA ILE A 16 7.12 -0.92 3.61
C ILE A 16 6.36 -0.03 4.60
N ASP A 17 7.09 0.62 5.51
CA ASP A 17 6.55 1.71 6.33
C ASP A 17 7.02 3.06 5.79
N ILE A 18 6.07 3.96 5.54
CA ILE A 18 6.31 5.32 5.04
C ILE A 18 5.76 6.28 6.07
N THR A 19 6.66 7.05 6.69
CA THR A 19 6.28 8.13 7.62
C THR A 19 6.69 9.48 7.04
N GLY A 20 5.75 10.42 6.97
CA GLY A 20 6.02 11.80 6.58
C GLY A 20 4.98 12.37 5.61
N ASP A 21 4.64 13.64 5.83
CA ASP A 21 3.72 14.37 4.97
C ASP A 21 4.31 14.59 3.57
N SER A 22 3.47 14.47 2.55
CA SER A 22 3.85 14.62 1.14
C SER A 22 4.95 13.65 0.69
N ALA A 23 5.15 12.54 1.40
CA ALA A 23 6.06 11.49 0.98
C ALA A 23 5.61 10.88 -0.35
N THR A 24 6.54 10.73 -1.30
CA THR A 24 6.29 10.05 -2.57
C THR A 24 6.96 8.69 -2.57
N VAL A 25 6.20 7.64 -2.87
CA VAL A 25 6.71 6.27 -3.02
C VAL A 25 6.29 5.68 -4.35
N ASP A 26 7.26 5.13 -5.05
CA ASP A 26 7.08 4.37 -6.28
C ASP A 26 7.40 2.91 -5.96
N ASN A 27 6.37 2.06 -5.94
CA ASN A 27 6.49 0.62 -5.76
C ASN A 27 6.27 -0.08 -7.11
N LYS A 28 7.36 -0.44 -7.77
CA LYS A 28 7.40 -1.19 -9.03
C LYS A 28 7.65 -2.68 -8.79
N GLY A 29 8.19 -3.02 -7.62
CA GLY A 29 8.35 -4.38 -7.18
C GLY A 29 7.01 -5.04 -6.88
N GLY A 30 6.86 -6.30 -7.27
CA GLY A 30 5.66 -7.06 -6.94
C GLY A 30 5.57 -7.37 -5.44
N MET A 31 4.36 -7.43 -4.89
CA MET A 31 4.16 -7.77 -3.47
C MET A 31 3.26 -8.99 -3.32
N THR A 32 3.66 -9.91 -2.46
CA THR A 32 2.79 -10.95 -1.93
C THR A 32 2.50 -10.62 -0.48
N VAL A 33 1.23 -10.39 -0.14
CA VAL A 33 0.79 -10.13 1.23
C VAL A 33 -0.18 -11.22 1.65
N THR A 34 0.16 -11.93 2.72
CA THR A 34 -0.61 -13.07 3.22
C THR A 34 -0.84 -12.96 4.72
N ASP A 35 -1.88 -13.63 5.20
CA ASP A 35 -2.32 -13.68 6.60
C ASP A 35 -2.97 -12.39 7.14
N PRO A 36 -3.83 -12.52 8.18
CA PRO A 36 -4.40 -11.36 8.85
C PRO A 36 -3.33 -10.45 9.42
N ASP A 37 -3.67 -9.16 9.54
CA ASP A 37 -2.82 -8.09 10.08
C ASP A 37 -1.53 -7.79 9.28
N SER A 38 -1.22 -8.56 8.24
CA SER A 38 -0.11 -8.27 7.35
C SER A 38 -0.42 -7.06 6.46
N ILE A 39 0.54 -6.14 6.34
CA ILE A 39 0.40 -4.92 5.56
C ILE A 39 1.56 -4.81 4.56
N GLY A 40 1.27 -4.79 3.26
CA GLY A 40 2.30 -4.58 2.24
C GLY A 40 2.97 -3.22 2.38
N ILE A 41 2.16 -2.15 2.34
CA ILE A 41 2.62 -0.76 2.43
C ILE A 41 1.78 -0.02 3.47
N LEU A 42 2.40 0.48 4.54
CA LEU A 42 1.78 1.38 5.50
C LEU A 42 2.25 2.82 5.26
N ILE A 43 1.30 3.74 5.14
CA ILE A 43 1.56 5.16 4.96
C ILE A 43 1.01 5.91 6.17
N ASP A 44 1.86 6.66 6.85
CA ASP A 44 1.51 7.59 7.93
C ASP A 44 2.01 8.99 7.57
N GLY A 45 1.14 9.79 6.95
CA GLY A 45 1.50 11.11 6.45
C GLY A 45 0.43 11.70 5.53
N ASP A 46 0.13 12.97 5.73
CA ASP A 46 -0.87 13.70 4.95
C ASP A 46 -0.32 14.03 3.56
N LYS A 47 -1.16 14.03 2.53
CA LYS A 47 -0.80 14.32 1.12
C LYS A 47 0.27 13.40 0.53
N ALA A 48 0.56 12.27 1.18
CA ALA A 48 1.46 11.27 0.63
C ALA A 48 0.95 10.74 -0.71
N ILE A 49 1.87 10.43 -1.62
CA ILE A 49 1.58 9.88 -2.95
C ILE A 49 2.24 8.53 -3.05
N VAL A 50 1.45 7.49 -3.30
CA VAL A 50 1.96 6.13 -3.54
C VAL A 50 1.55 5.67 -4.93
N ASN A 51 2.55 5.36 -5.76
CA ASN A 51 2.40 4.79 -7.08
C ASN A 51 2.77 3.32 -7.01
N ASN A 52 1.78 2.44 -7.16
CA ASN A 52 1.96 1.02 -7.07
C ASN A 52 1.77 0.39 -8.45
N ASP A 53 2.88 0.18 -9.14
CA ASP A 53 2.96 -0.32 -10.51
C ASP A 53 3.33 -1.82 -10.58
N GLY A 54 3.86 -2.40 -9.50
CA GLY A 54 4.22 -3.83 -9.45
C GLY A 54 2.99 -4.74 -9.32
N ASP A 55 3.08 -6.00 -9.73
CA ASP A 55 1.98 -6.98 -9.58
C ASP A 55 1.82 -7.41 -8.12
N ASN A 56 0.58 -7.45 -7.60
CA ASN A 56 0.34 -7.74 -6.18
C ASN A 56 -0.65 -8.86 -5.97
N ALA A 57 -0.22 -9.85 -5.18
CA ALA A 57 -1.06 -10.94 -4.72
C ALA A 57 -1.37 -10.74 -3.24
N ILE A 58 -2.65 -10.55 -2.91
CA ILE A 58 -3.11 -10.41 -1.53
C ILE A 58 -4.00 -11.61 -1.21
N SER A 59 -3.72 -12.32 -0.12
CA SER A 59 -4.50 -13.50 0.29
C SER A 59 -4.61 -13.63 1.81
N ASN A 60 -5.44 -14.58 2.27
CA ASN A 60 -5.63 -14.93 3.69
C ASN A 60 -5.94 -13.75 4.64
N GLY A 61 -6.54 -12.67 4.15
CA GLY A 61 -6.93 -11.52 4.97
C GLY A 61 -5.86 -10.44 5.12
N GLY A 62 -4.78 -10.48 4.35
CA GLY A 62 -3.76 -9.43 4.31
C GLY A 62 -4.27 -8.12 3.70
N THR A 63 -3.52 -7.03 3.93
CA THR A 63 -3.80 -5.68 3.40
C THR A 63 -2.66 -5.24 2.48
N GLY A 64 -2.95 -4.86 1.23
CA GLY A 64 -1.91 -4.41 0.29
C GLY A 64 -1.29 -3.07 0.69
N THR A 65 -2.14 -2.07 0.94
CA THR A 65 -1.74 -0.71 1.27
C THR A 65 -2.69 -0.13 2.32
N GLN A 66 -2.16 0.39 3.41
CA GLN A 66 -2.92 1.10 4.43
C GLN A 66 -2.50 2.57 4.46
N VAL A 67 -3.50 3.45 4.55
CA VAL A 67 -3.28 4.91 4.56
C VAL A 67 -3.80 5.51 5.86
N ASN A 68 -2.88 6.09 6.64
CA ASN A 68 -3.11 6.88 7.84
C ASN A 68 -2.76 8.36 7.56
N GLY A 69 -3.28 8.96 6.49
CA GLY A 69 -3.03 10.35 6.13
C GLY A 69 -4.21 11.01 5.42
N ASP A 70 -4.41 12.31 5.64
CA ASP A 70 -5.42 13.10 4.97
C ASP A 70 -4.93 13.53 3.59
N GLU A 71 -5.82 13.56 2.59
CA GLU A 71 -5.47 13.95 1.21
C GLU A 71 -4.37 13.09 0.55
N ALA A 72 -4.00 11.96 1.16
CA ALA A 72 -3.08 11.01 0.54
C ALA A 72 -3.71 10.37 -0.71
N THR A 73 -2.89 10.13 -1.72
CA THR A 73 -3.28 9.55 -3.00
C THR A 73 -2.56 8.22 -3.20
N VAL A 74 -3.32 7.17 -3.49
CA VAL A 74 -2.77 5.86 -3.85
C VAL A 74 -3.21 5.53 -5.28
N ASN A 75 -2.24 5.40 -6.17
CA ASN A 75 -2.41 4.95 -7.55
C ASN A 75 -2.05 3.47 -7.62
N ASN A 76 -3.02 2.61 -7.91
CA ASN A 76 -2.80 1.19 -8.05
C ASN A 76 -2.91 0.78 -9.52
N ASN A 77 -1.77 0.71 -10.19
CA ASN A 77 -1.65 0.42 -11.62
C ASN A 77 -1.19 -1.03 -11.88
N GLY A 78 -0.72 -1.73 -10.85
CA GLY A 78 -0.28 -3.13 -10.93
C GLY A 78 -1.42 -4.14 -11.02
N CYS A 79 -1.15 -5.35 -11.53
CA CYS A 79 -2.18 -6.34 -11.83
C CYS A 79 -2.39 -7.40 -10.72
N CYS A 80 -3.69 -7.72 -10.54
CA CYS A 80 -4.35 -8.92 -9.97
C CYS A 80 -4.20 -9.34 -8.47
N SER A 81 -5.07 -8.80 -7.60
CA SER A 81 -5.96 -9.51 -6.61
C SER A 81 -6.71 -8.47 -5.73
N PRO A 82 -7.92 -8.76 -5.19
CA PRO A 82 -8.93 -7.74 -4.93
C PRO A 82 -8.76 -7.04 -3.57
N LEU A 83 -8.92 -5.71 -3.60
CA LEU A 83 -8.92 -4.79 -2.46
C LEU A 83 -7.53 -4.53 -1.85
N MET A 84 -6.86 -3.61 -2.51
CA MET A 84 -5.54 -3.13 -2.13
C MET A 84 -5.56 -2.21 -0.92
N VAL A 85 -6.57 -1.34 -0.77
CA VAL A 85 -6.48 -0.18 0.13
C VAL A 85 -7.48 -0.21 1.26
N ARG A 86 -6.98 0.00 2.48
CA ARG A 86 -7.79 0.29 3.67
C ARG A 86 -7.50 1.72 4.16
N ALA A 87 -8.40 2.66 3.88
CA ALA A 87 -8.36 4.01 4.45
C ALA A 87 -9.14 4.05 5.77
N ARG A 88 -8.68 4.86 6.74
CA ARG A 88 -9.47 5.09 7.97
C ARG A 88 -10.74 5.89 7.65
N PRO A 89 -11.92 5.56 8.23
CA PRO A 89 -13.21 6.14 7.87
C PRO A 89 -13.34 7.67 7.92
N ALA A 90 -12.44 8.37 8.62
CA ALA A 90 -12.50 9.81 8.83
C ALA A 90 -11.57 10.62 7.90
N ARG A 91 -10.74 9.97 7.08
CA ARG A 91 -9.70 10.65 6.28
C ARG A 91 -10.15 10.89 4.84
N LYS A 92 -9.75 12.03 4.25
CA LYS A 92 -10.05 12.41 2.86
C LYS A 92 -9.11 11.78 1.82
N SER A 93 -8.50 10.64 2.12
CA SER A 93 -7.56 9.99 1.19
C SER A 93 -8.32 9.49 -0.04
N ARG A 94 -7.68 9.58 -1.21
CA ARG A 94 -8.27 9.15 -2.48
C ARG A 94 -7.53 7.92 -2.99
N VAL A 95 -8.29 6.87 -3.31
CA VAL A 95 -7.79 5.65 -3.94
C VAL A 95 -8.16 5.69 -5.41
N ILE A 96 -7.16 5.55 -6.27
CA ILE A 96 -7.32 5.52 -7.72
C ILE A 96 -6.84 4.13 -8.17
N THR A 97 -7.78 3.31 -8.62
CA THR A 97 -7.50 2.02 -9.27
C THR A 97 -7.71 2.21 -10.76
N LEU A 98 -6.70 1.91 -11.58
CA LEU A 98 -6.73 2.02 -13.04
C LEU A 98 -6.90 0.65 -13.70
#